data_AF-A0A9P3GFS9-F1
#
_entry.id   AF-A0A9P3GFS9-F1
#
_cell.length_a   1.000
_cell.length_b   1.000
_cell.length_c   1.000
_cell.angle_alpha   90.00
_cell.angle_beta   90.00
_cell.angle_gamma   90.00
#
_symmetry.space_group_name_H-M   'P 1'
#
loop_
_entity.id
_entity.type
_entity.pdbx_description
1 polymer ?
#
loop_
_entity_poly.entity_id
_entity_poly.type
_entity_poly.pdbx_seq_one_letter_code
_entity_poly.pdbx_strand_id
1 'polypeptide(L)'
;MSDVQLPGDFGAGSAPSKLPYSDNVPENLRAATARLQFPPSYVIVGVYRLFTDKNLIRPAWDKCKHGVVRGAGIALAWAVLTFKIQRKFVEVFLIKSPSVTGLSRDAVFGIHLPFDLPTYATLMFISTQATAILTFFLSKNIRIARDRVYEQTIISRGKTSEFWGPYVEEWDHPPKPSTSIFTRFAGSVFGRIVIKMALAPLHLLPVVGIVISAWLRALGTGRHLHRTYFKAKRMTEDQVSVFVEERKWDYRAFGFAAALLEGLPIIGLVFTVSNRIGAAMWAHDLEKRQHYVAQIKGQQGAGKKE
;
A
#
# COMPACT_ATOMS: atom_id res chain seq x y z
N MET A 1 -15.07 15.39 39.10
CA MET A 1 -15.30 15.31 37.64
C MET A 1 -14.69 14.01 37.18
N SER A 2 -15.52 13.02 36.89
CA SER A 2 -15.09 11.69 36.42
C SER A 2 -14.51 11.82 35.02
N ASP A 3 -13.27 11.35 34.83
CA ASP A 3 -12.62 11.25 33.52
C ASP A 3 -13.51 10.43 32.58
N VAL A 4 -14.06 11.09 31.57
CA VAL A 4 -14.83 10.44 30.51
C VAL A 4 -13.82 9.73 29.62
N GLN A 5 -13.68 8.42 29.81
CA GLN A 5 -12.84 7.58 28.96
C GLN A 5 -13.43 7.54 27.55
N LEU A 6 -12.77 8.21 26.62
CA LEU A 6 -13.18 8.27 25.22
C LEU A 6 -12.80 6.97 24.49
N PRO A 7 -13.55 6.56 23.45
CA PRO A 7 -13.20 5.37 22.67
C PRO A 7 -11.80 5.52 22.05
N GLY A 8 -10.85 4.70 22.50
CA GLY A 8 -9.44 4.75 22.10
C GLY A 8 -8.47 5.34 23.13
N ASP A 9 -8.96 5.75 24.30
CA ASP A 9 -8.13 6.13 25.44
C ASP A 9 -7.63 4.87 26.17
N PHE A 10 -6.44 4.42 25.78
CA PHE A 10 -5.67 3.44 26.54
C PHE A 10 -5.00 4.21 27.67
N GLY A 11 -5.59 4.20 28.87
CA GLY A 11 -5.15 5.02 30.00
C GLY A 11 -3.64 4.98 30.29
N ALA A 12 -3.20 5.88 31.18
CA ALA A 12 -1.80 6.25 31.46
C ALA A 12 -0.79 5.13 31.84
N GLY A 13 -1.18 3.85 31.76
CA GLY A 13 -0.32 2.66 31.90
C GLY A 13 -0.02 1.92 30.58
N SER A 14 -0.21 2.53 29.40
CA SER A 14 0.10 1.89 28.12
C SER A 14 1.60 1.63 27.95
N ALA A 15 1.96 0.46 27.40
CA ALA A 15 3.32 0.05 27.08
C ALA A 15 4.16 1.19 26.45
N PRO A 16 5.46 1.30 26.77
CA PRO A 16 6.30 2.39 26.28
C PRO A 16 6.18 2.51 24.77
N SER A 17 5.91 3.74 24.33
CA SER A 17 5.69 4.04 22.92
C SER A 17 6.96 3.68 22.12
N LYS A 18 6.83 2.93 21.00
CA LYS A 18 7.98 2.43 20.22
C LYS A 18 8.83 3.54 19.58
N LEU A 19 8.33 4.77 19.59
CA LEU A 19 8.94 5.91 18.94
C LEU A 19 9.45 6.91 19.99
N PRO A 20 10.55 7.64 19.73
CA PRO A 20 10.95 8.73 20.62
C PRO A 20 9.91 9.86 20.60
N TYR A 21 9.80 10.66 21.66
CA TYR A 21 8.87 11.80 21.73
C TYR A 21 7.37 11.45 21.51
N SER A 22 6.92 10.23 21.80
CA SER A 22 5.48 9.89 21.79
C SER A 22 4.79 9.98 23.15
N ASP A 23 5.54 10.25 24.20
CA ASP A 23 4.99 10.45 25.53
C ASP A 23 4.63 11.94 25.72
N ASN A 24 3.47 12.23 26.29
CA ASN A 24 2.97 13.59 26.54
C ASN A 24 2.81 14.49 25.30
N VAL A 25 2.30 13.94 24.20
CA VAL A 25 2.04 14.69 22.95
C VAL A 25 0.87 15.68 23.13
N PRO A 26 0.97 16.93 22.62
CA PRO A 26 -0.12 17.90 22.62
C PRO A 26 -1.43 17.36 22.03
N GLU A 27 -2.57 17.81 22.56
CA GLU A 27 -3.92 17.30 22.20
C GLU A 27 -4.19 17.34 20.69
N ASN A 28 -3.76 18.41 20.02
CA ASN A 28 -3.93 18.61 18.58
C ASN A 28 -3.15 17.60 17.71
N LEU A 29 -2.15 16.91 18.28
CA LEU A 29 -1.31 15.92 17.61
C LEU A 29 -1.62 14.48 18.02
N ARG A 30 -2.35 14.27 19.13
CA ARG A 30 -2.66 12.94 19.68
C ARG A 30 -3.24 11.98 18.65
N ALA A 31 -4.25 12.41 17.89
CA ALA A 31 -4.88 11.59 16.85
C ALA A 31 -3.96 11.29 15.65
N ALA A 32 -2.98 12.16 15.35
CA ALA A 32 -1.96 11.87 14.35
C ALA A 32 -0.96 10.84 14.87
N THR A 33 -0.48 11.01 16.10
CA THR A 33 0.45 10.09 16.76
C THR A 33 -0.14 8.69 16.90
N ALA A 34 -1.41 8.56 17.32
CA ALA A 34 -2.08 7.27 17.43
C ALA A 34 -2.12 6.52 16.09
N ARG A 35 -2.39 7.23 14.98
CA ARG A 35 -2.40 6.62 13.63
C ARG A 35 -1.01 6.24 13.15
N LEU A 36 0.03 6.99 13.53
CA LEU A 36 1.42 6.66 13.21
C LEU A 36 1.89 5.35 13.86
N GLN A 37 1.31 4.94 14.99
CA GLN A 37 1.61 3.64 15.62
C GLN A 37 1.09 2.44 14.83
N PHE A 38 0.09 2.64 13.95
CA PHE A 38 -0.45 1.59 13.09
C PHE A 38 -0.62 2.07 11.64
N PRO A 39 0.48 2.15 10.87
CA PRO A 39 0.48 2.63 9.49
C PRO A 39 -0.46 1.92 8.51
N PRO A 40 -0.77 0.60 8.64
CA PRO A 40 -1.79 -0.02 7.80
C PRO A 40 -3.15 0.69 7.81
N SER A 41 -3.48 1.42 8.88
CA SER A 41 -4.72 2.23 8.94
C SER A 41 -4.82 3.26 7.80
N TYR A 42 -3.70 3.80 7.30
CA TYR A 42 -3.72 4.78 6.21
C TYR A 42 -4.23 4.19 4.89
N VAL A 43 -4.10 2.88 4.69
CA VAL A 43 -4.69 2.19 3.54
C VAL A 43 -6.21 2.30 3.58
N ILE A 44 -6.81 2.04 4.75
CA ILE A 44 -8.26 2.15 4.97
C ILE A 44 -8.72 3.61 4.85
N VAL A 45 -7.98 4.55 5.44
CA VAL A 45 -8.26 5.99 5.30
C VAL A 45 -8.23 6.41 3.83
N GLY A 46 -7.28 5.91 3.05
CA GLY A 46 -7.19 6.17 1.62
C GLY A 46 -8.43 5.68 0.86
N VAL A 47 -8.92 4.47 1.16
CA VAL A 47 -10.14 3.91 0.57
C VAL A 47 -11.35 4.75 0.96
N TYR A 48 -11.52 5.01 2.26
CA TYR A 48 -12.62 5.81 2.79
C TYR A 48 -12.67 7.19 2.12
N ARG A 49 -11.53 7.89 2.03
CA ARG A 49 -11.45 9.21 1.39
C ARG A 49 -11.70 9.15 -0.11
N LEU A 50 -11.22 8.12 -0.81
CA LEU A 50 -11.48 7.97 -2.23
C LEU A 50 -12.98 7.91 -2.51
N PHE A 51 -13.75 7.17 -1.72
CA PHE A 51 -15.20 7.02 -1.96
C PHE A 51 -16.06 8.15 -1.38
N THR A 52 -15.57 8.84 -0.34
CA THR A 52 -16.33 9.90 0.34
C THR A 52 -16.09 11.29 -0.28
N ASP A 53 -14.88 11.57 -0.75
CA ASP A 53 -14.49 12.90 -1.26
C ASP A 53 -14.74 13.01 -2.78
N LYS A 54 -15.78 13.75 -3.15
CA LYS A 54 -16.14 14.01 -4.56
C LYS A 54 -15.02 14.70 -5.34
N ASN A 55 -14.16 15.47 -4.67
CA ASN A 55 -13.05 16.17 -5.30
C ASN A 55 -11.88 15.23 -5.65
N LEU A 56 -11.82 14.04 -5.03
CA LEU A 56 -10.81 13.03 -5.33
C LEU A 56 -11.32 12.02 -6.37
N ILE A 57 -12.54 11.50 -6.20
CA ILE A 57 -13.06 10.44 -7.07
C ILE A 57 -13.38 10.91 -8.47
N ARG A 58 -14.01 12.09 -8.63
CA ARG A 58 -14.43 12.57 -9.96
C ARG A 58 -13.22 12.81 -10.86
N PRO A 59 -12.18 13.56 -10.46
CA PRO A 59 -11.04 13.83 -11.33
C PRO A 59 -10.19 12.58 -11.61
N ALA A 60 -10.16 11.62 -10.68
CA ALA A 60 -9.52 10.32 -10.89
C ALA A 60 -10.31 9.47 -11.91
N TRP A 61 -11.63 9.40 -11.76
CA TRP A 61 -12.51 8.66 -12.66
C TRP A 61 -12.52 9.25 -14.06
N ASP A 62 -12.68 10.56 -14.19
CA ASP A 62 -12.72 11.24 -15.49
C ASP A 62 -11.45 10.98 -16.30
N LYS A 63 -10.30 10.89 -15.62
CA LYS A 63 -9.04 10.58 -16.30
C LYS A 63 -8.96 9.12 -16.75
N CYS A 64 -9.54 8.20 -15.99
CA CYS A 64 -9.47 6.76 -16.26
C CYS A 64 -10.62 6.23 -17.15
N LYS A 65 -11.76 6.92 -17.21
CA LYS A 65 -13.02 6.45 -17.83
C LYS A 65 -12.83 5.86 -19.22
N HIS A 66 -12.18 6.59 -20.13
CA HIS A 66 -11.99 6.09 -21.51
C HIS A 66 -11.07 4.86 -21.59
N GLY A 67 -10.05 4.80 -20.74
CA GLY A 67 -9.17 3.63 -20.65
C GLY A 67 -9.90 2.42 -20.09
N VAL A 68 -10.72 2.61 -19.06
CA VAL A 68 -11.59 1.57 -18.48
C VAL A 68 -12.57 1.04 -19.52
N VAL A 69 -13.29 1.90 -20.23
CA VAL A 69 -14.28 1.47 -21.23
C VAL A 69 -13.62 0.66 -22.36
N ARG A 70 -12.51 1.13 -22.92
CA ARG A 70 -11.77 0.40 -23.98
C ARG A 70 -11.21 -0.92 -23.48
N GLY A 71 -10.56 -0.90 -22.31
CA GLY A 71 -9.97 -2.10 -21.71
C GLY A 71 -11.02 -3.13 -21.31
N ALA A 72 -12.16 -2.70 -20.75
CA ALA A 72 -13.27 -3.57 -20.40
C ALA A 72 -13.92 -4.20 -21.64
N GLY A 73 -14.11 -3.43 -22.71
CA GLY A 73 -14.62 -3.96 -23.98
C GLY A 73 -13.72 -5.06 -24.56
N ILE A 74 -12.41 -4.83 -24.59
CA ILE A 74 -11.45 -5.82 -25.09
C ILE A 74 -11.34 -7.03 -24.16
N ALA A 75 -11.32 -6.81 -22.84
CA ALA A 75 -11.29 -7.90 -21.86
C ALA A 75 -12.55 -8.78 -21.95
N LEU A 76 -13.72 -8.18 -22.17
CA LEU A 76 -14.98 -8.91 -22.37
C LEU A 76 -14.95 -9.71 -23.67
N ALA A 77 -14.54 -9.11 -24.79
CA ALA A 77 -14.40 -9.81 -26.06
C ALA A 77 -13.42 -10.99 -25.94
N TRP A 78 -12.26 -10.77 -25.31
CA TRP A 78 -11.27 -11.81 -25.04
C TRP A 78 -11.85 -12.94 -24.19
N ALA A 79 -12.55 -12.61 -23.10
CA ALA A 79 -13.18 -13.58 -22.23
C ALA A 79 -14.19 -14.45 -23.00
N VAL A 80 -15.11 -13.84 -23.76
CA VAL A 80 -16.13 -14.56 -24.52
C VAL A 80 -15.53 -15.48 -25.59
N LEU A 81 -14.57 -14.97 -26.36
CA LEU A 81 -13.95 -15.72 -27.47
C LEU A 81 -13.11 -16.90 -26.97
N THR A 82 -12.45 -16.75 -25.82
CA THR A 82 -11.51 -17.76 -25.30
C THR A 82 -12.11 -18.67 -24.24
N PHE A 83 -13.30 -18.36 -23.69
CA PHE A 83 -13.89 -19.05 -22.54
C PHE A 83 -13.91 -20.58 -22.66
N LYS A 84 -14.45 -21.11 -23.78
CA LYS A 84 -14.56 -22.56 -23.99
C LYS A 84 -13.20 -23.24 -24.05
N ILE A 85 -12.23 -22.61 -24.73
CA ILE A 85 -10.86 -23.12 -24.88
C ILE A 85 -10.16 -23.10 -23.52
N GLN A 86 -10.26 -21.99 -22.78
CA GLN A 86 -9.64 -21.84 -21.47
C GLN A 86 -10.26 -22.79 -20.44
N ARG A 87 -11.58 -22.99 -20.45
CA ARG A 87 -12.26 -23.96 -19.58
C ARG A 87 -11.76 -25.37 -19.81
N LYS A 88 -11.65 -25.80 -21.07
CA LYS A 88 -11.11 -27.12 -21.42
C LYS A 88 -9.66 -27.28 -20.97
N PHE A 89 -8.84 -26.24 -21.15
CA PHE A 89 -7.46 -26.25 -20.69
C PHE A 89 -7.36 -26.38 -19.16
N VAL A 90 -8.13 -25.58 -18.42
CA VAL A 90 -8.19 -25.62 -16.96
C VAL A 90 -8.69 -26.97 -16.46
N GLU A 91 -9.73 -27.52 -17.08
CA GLU A 91 -10.26 -28.84 -16.74
C GLU A 91 -9.20 -29.93 -16.89
N VAL A 92 -8.49 -29.96 -18.03
CA VAL A 92 -7.38 -30.91 -18.26
C VAL A 92 -6.25 -30.72 -17.24
N PHE A 93 -5.95 -29.47 -16.88
CA PHE A 93 -4.91 -29.16 -15.89
C PHE A 93 -5.31 -29.60 -14.47
N LEU A 94 -6.55 -29.34 -14.05
CA LEU A 94 -7.06 -29.71 -12.74
C LEU A 94 -7.15 -31.24 -12.57
N ILE A 95 -7.59 -31.97 -13.60
CA ILE A 95 -7.62 -33.44 -13.58
C ILE A 95 -6.22 -34.04 -13.41
N LYS A 96 -5.19 -33.40 -13.95
CA LYS A 96 -3.79 -33.84 -13.84
C LYS A 96 -3.11 -33.38 -12.54
N SER A 97 -3.77 -32.58 -11.70
CA SER A 97 -3.18 -32.01 -10.50
C SER A 97 -3.55 -32.82 -9.24
N PRO A 98 -2.58 -33.49 -8.59
CA PRO A 98 -2.85 -34.32 -7.42
C PRO A 98 -3.35 -33.55 -6.19
N SER A 99 -3.21 -32.20 -6.16
CA SER A 99 -3.73 -31.36 -5.08
C SER A 99 -5.22 -31.07 -5.17
N VAL A 100 -5.85 -31.29 -6.34
CA VAL A 100 -7.27 -30.97 -6.59
C VAL A 100 -8.11 -32.22 -6.82
N THR A 101 -7.49 -33.37 -7.09
CA THR A 101 -8.15 -34.68 -7.25
C THR A 101 -8.89 -35.18 -6.00
N GLY A 102 -8.63 -34.59 -4.82
CA GLY A 102 -9.33 -34.91 -3.56
C GLY A 102 -10.41 -33.90 -3.13
N LEU A 103 -10.61 -32.81 -3.87
CA LEU A 103 -11.66 -31.83 -3.59
C LEU A 103 -12.96 -32.25 -4.29
N SER A 104 -14.10 -32.21 -3.58
CA SER A 104 -15.41 -32.38 -4.20
C SER A 104 -15.59 -31.37 -5.33
N ARG A 105 -16.07 -31.82 -6.50
CA ARG A 105 -16.27 -30.97 -7.69
C ARG A 105 -17.16 -29.74 -7.42
N ASP A 106 -17.96 -29.81 -6.37
CA ASP A 106 -19.02 -28.84 -6.05
C ASP A 106 -18.75 -28.04 -4.75
N ALA A 107 -17.70 -28.38 -4.00
CA ALA A 107 -17.36 -27.66 -2.77
C ALA A 107 -15.85 -27.48 -2.57
N VAL A 108 -15.46 -26.25 -2.22
CA VAL A 108 -14.10 -25.88 -1.85
C VAL A 108 -14.12 -25.47 -0.38
N PHE A 109 -13.37 -26.18 0.46
CA PHE A 109 -13.37 -25.98 1.93
C PHE A 109 -14.76 -26.10 2.58
N GLY A 110 -15.64 -26.97 2.06
CA GLY A 110 -17.00 -27.18 2.59
C GLY A 110 -18.01 -26.10 2.19
N ILE A 111 -17.61 -25.10 1.39
CA ILE A 111 -18.50 -24.08 0.84
C ILE A 111 -18.96 -24.53 -0.55
N HIS A 112 -20.27 -24.68 -0.73
CA HIS A 112 -20.87 -24.95 -2.03
C HIS A 112 -20.63 -23.78 -2.96
N LEU A 113 -19.96 -24.04 -4.08
CA LEU A 113 -19.70 -23.01 -5.08
C LEU A 113 -20.96 -22.79 -5.93
N PRO A 114 -21.20 -21.55 -6.42
CA PRO A 114 -22.30 -21.28 -7.33
C PRO A 114 -22.14 -21.94 -8.71
N PHE A 115 -20.93 -22.41 -9.03
CA PHE A 115 -20.58 -23.05 -10.31
C PHE A 115 -19.56 -24.19 -10.07
N ASP A 116 -19.46 -25.10 -11.04
CA ASP A 116 -18.43 -26.17 -11.03
C ASP A 116 -17.02 -25.62 -10.80
N LEU A 117 -16.18 -26.40 -10.11
CA LEU A 117 -14.79 -26.04 -9.83
C LEU A 117 -13.98 -25.60 -11.08
N PRO A 118 -14.05 -26.27 -12.25
CA PRO A 118 -13.35 -25.82 -13.46
C PRO A 118 -13.86 -24.46 -13.98
N THR A 119 -15.17 -24.20 -13.85
CA THR A 119 -15.77 -22.92 -14.24
C THR A 119 -15.25 -21.80 -13.35
N TYR A 120 -15.21 -22.02 -12.04
CA TYR A 120 -14.64 -21.06 -11.09
C TYR A 120 -13.16 -20.78 -11.36
N ALA A 121 -12.35 -21.83 -11.53
CA ALA A 121 -10.93 -21.69 -11.86
C ALA A 121 -10.70 -20.95 -13.18
N THR A 122 -11.56 -21.18 -14.18
CA THR A 122 -11.53 -20.46 -15.46
C THR A 122 -11.86 -18.98 -15.29
N LEU A 123 -12.87 -18.64 -14.48
CA LEU A 123 -13.22 -17.24 -14.18
C LEU A 123 -12.07 -16.52 -13.47
N MET A 124 -11.43 -17.17 -12.49
CA MET A 124 -10.23 -16.64 -11.83
C MET A 124 -9.09 -16.45 -12.83
N PHE A 125 -8.85 -17.43 -13.72
CA PHE A 125 -7.82 -17.33 -14.75
C PHE A 125 -8.07 -16.20 -15.75
N ILE A 126 -9.31 -16.03 -16.21
CA ILE A 126 -9.73 -14.92 -17.08
C ILE A 126 -9.60 -13.59 -16.35
N SER A 127 -9.92 -13.52 -15.05
CA SER A 127 -9.85 -12.27 -14.28
C SER A 127 -8.43 -11.69 -14.23
N THR A 128 -7.40 -12.54 -14.16
CA THR A 128 -6.00 -12.09 -14.17
C THR A 128 -5.60 -11.52 -15.54
N GLN A 129 -6.06 -12.15 -16.63
CA GLN A 129 -5.87 -11.67 -18.00
C GLN A 129 -6.62 -10.35 -18.25
N ALA A 130 -7.88 -10.27 -17.80
CA ALA A 130 -8.68 -9.06 -17.85
C ALA A 130 -8.01 -7.91 -17.09
N THR A 131 -7.42 -8.21 -15.92
CA THR A 131 -6.64 -7.23 -15.15
C THR A 131 -5.43 -6.74 -15.92
N ALA A 132 -4.71 -7.63 -16.62
CA ALA A 132 -3.56 -7.25 -17.44
C ALA A 132 -3.98 -6.35 -18.62
N ILE A 133 -5.07 -6.69 -19.32
CA ILE A 133 -5.66 -5.88 -20.40
C ILE A 133 -6.06 -4.50 -19.86
N LEU A 134 -6.82 -4.44 -18.77
CA LEU A 134 -7.19 -3.18 -18.13
C LEU A 134 -5.95 -2.36 -17.75
N THR A 135 -4.96 -2.98 -17.11
CA THR A 135 -3.72 -2.31 -16.71
C THR A 135 -2.99 -1.70 -17.91
N PHE A 136 -2.95 -2.40 -19.05
CA PHE A 136 -2.35 -1.89 -20.28
C PHE A 136 -3.07 -0.60 -20.75
N PHE A 137 -4.40 -0.64 -20.88
CA PHE A 137 -5.21 0.51 -21.32
C PHE A 137 -5.24 1.66 -20.32
N LEU A 138 -5.10 1.38 -19.02
CA LEU A 138 -5.08 2.39 -17.96
C LEU A 138 -3.68 2.94 -17.65
N SER A 139 -2.60 2.26 -18.04
CA SER A 139 -1.22 2.49 -17.57
C SER A 139 -0.79 3.97 -17.49
N LYS A 140 -1.05 4.75 -18.55
CA LYS A 140 -0.76 6.19 -18.61
C LYS A 140 -1.73 7.01 -17.75
N ASN A 141 -3.04 6.75 -17.88
CA ASN A 141 -4.08 7.55 -17.23
C ASN A 141 -4.11 7.34 -15.71
N ILE A 142 -3.92 6.11 -15.24
CA ILE A 142 -3.89 5.79 -13.81
C ILE A 142 -2.68 6.39 -13.12
N ARG A 143 -1.55 6.55 -13.83
CA ARG A 143 -0.40 7.29 -13.30
C ARG A 143 -0.76 8.74 -13.03
N ILE A 144 -1.39 9.41 -14.00
CA ILE A 144 -1.83 10.81 -13.86
C ILE A 144 -2.87 10.94 -12.76
N ALA A 145 -3.83 10.01 -12.69
CA ALA A 145 -4.85 10.00 -11.63
C ALA A 145 -4.22 9.88 -10.24
N ARG A 146 -3.24 8.98 -10.08
CA ARG A 146 -2.49 8.79 -8.82
C ARG A 146 -1.75 10.04 -8.35
N ASP A 147 -1.10 10.74 -9.27
CA ASP A 147 -0.37 11.97 -8.93
C ASP A 147 -1.38 13.09 -8.58
N ARG A 148 -2.49 13.22 -9.33
CA ARG A 148 -3.55 14.19 -9.06
C ARG A 148 -4.24 13.98 -7.71
N VAL A 149 -4.63 12.75 -7.36
CA VAL A 149 -5.29 12.50 -6.07
C VAL A 149 -4.35 12.78 -4.90
N TYR A 150 -3.04 12.54 -5.06
CA TYR A 150 -2.05 12.86 -4.05
C TYR A 150 -1.99 14.38 -3.81
N GLU A 151 -1.87 15.17 -4.89
CA GLU A 151 -1.84 16.63 -4.83
C GLU A 151 -3.14 17.20 -4.21
N GLN A 152 -4.30 16.75 -4.67
CA GLN A 152 -5.59 17.18 -4.14
C GLN A 152 -5.76 16.79 -2.66
N THR A 153 -5.23 15.64 -2.25
CA THR A 153 -5.24 15.22 -0.84
C THR A 153 -4.43 16.20 0.02
N ILE A 154 -3.29 16.68 -0.46
CA ILE A 154 -2.49 17.70 0.23
C ILE A 154 -3.23 19.03 0.28
N ILE A 155 -3.77 19.50 -0.87
CA ILE A 155 -4.51 20.76 -0.97
C ILE A 155 -5.71 20.77 -0.04
N SER A 156 -6.43 19.65 0.09
CA SER A 156 -7.59 19.52 0.99
C SER A 156 -7.26 19.74 2.48
N ARG A 157 -5.98 19.69 2.86
CA ARG A 157 -5.52 19.98 4.22
C ARG A 157 -5.19 21.45 4.46
N GLY A 158 -5.29 22.30 3.43
CA GLY A 158 -5.06 23.73 3.53
C GLY A 158 -3.61 24.09 3.90
N LYS A 159 -2.66 23.22 3.58
CA LYS A 159 -1.24 23.41 3.88
C LYS A 159 -0.51 23.93 2.65
N THR A 160 0.23 25.03 2.81
CA THR A 160 1.08 25.63 1.76
C THR A 160 2.34 24.80 1.53
N SER A 161 3.13 25.14 0.51
CA SER A 161 4.42 24.47 0.23
C SER A 161 5.41 24.57 1.40
N GLU A 162 5.29 25.59 2.25
CA GLU A 162 6.09 25.81 3.46
C GLU A 162 5.83 24.77 4.55
N PHE A 163 4.71 24.04 4.47
CA PHE A 163 4.41 22.96 5.41
C PHE A 163 5.46 21.85 5.39
N TRP A 164 6.12 21.62 4.26
CA TRP A 164 7.20 20.63 4.16
C TRP A 164 8.51 21.26 4.59
N GLY A 165 8.89 21.06 5.84
CA GLY A 165 10.15 21.53 6.39
C GLY A 165 11.34 20.65 5.99
N PRO A 166 12.58 21.06 6.34
CA PRO A 166 13.76 20.21 6.19
C PRO A 166 13.64 18.91 7.00
N TYR A 167 14.47 17.92 6.66
CA TYR A 167 14.57 16.69 7.45
C TYR A 167 15.11 16.99 8.85
N VAL A 168 14.43 16.48 9.88
CA VAL A 168 14.87 16.55 11.27
C VAL A 168 15.05 15.14 11.79
N GLU A 169 16.28 14.85 12.25
CA GLU A 169 16.64 13.57 12.82
C GLU A 169 15.93 13.37 14.17
N GLU A 170 15.18 12.28 14.34
CA GLU A 170 14.40 12.02 15.56
C GLU A 170 15.19 11.19 16.58
N TRP A 171 16.15 10.37 16.16
CA TRP A 171 16.94 9.54 17.06
C TRP A 171 18.30 10.17 17.36
N ASP A 172 18.77 10.04 18.60
CA ASP A 172 20.12 10.50 18.96
C ASP A 172 21.21 9.63 18.31
N HIS A 173 20.89 8.34 18.11
CA HIS A 173 21.74 7.37 17.44
C HIS A 173 20.94 6.65 16.34
N PRO A 174 20.89 7.20 15.11
CA PRO A 174 20.11 6.61 14.04
C PRO A 174 20.70 5.25 13.61
N PRO A 175 19.84 4.24 13.32
CA PRO A 175 20.30 2.98 12.79
C PRO A 175 20.94 3.16 11.42
N LYS A 176 22.07 2.49 11.18
CA LYS A 176 22.70 2.49 9.85
C LYS A 176 21.89 1.61 8.90
N PRO A 177 21.55 2.09 7.69
CA PRO A 177 20.85 1.28 6.68
C PRO A 177 21.59 -0.04 6.41
N SER A 178 20.85 -1.15 6.38
CA SER A 178 21.45 -2.45 6.09
C SER A 178 21.89 -2.53 4.62
N THR A 179 23.19 -2.39 4.37
CA THR A 179 23.81 -2.55 3.04
C THR A 179 24.09 -4.01 2.70
N SER A 180 23.17 -4.92 3.02
CA SER A 180 23.33 -6.34 2.73
C SER A 180 23.47 -6.60 1.22
N ILE A 181 24.34 -7.54 0.84
CA ILE A 181 24.48 -7.99 -0.55
C ILE A 181 23.12 -8.48 -1.09
N PHE A 182 22.32 -9.11 -0.24
CA PHE A 182 20.98 -9.57 -0.60
C PHE A 182 20.03 -8.40 -0.92
N THR A 183 20.08 -7.30 -0.18
CA THR A 183 19.21 -6.13 -0.45
C THR A 183 19.63 -5.43 -1.75
N ARG A 184 20.94 -5.38 -2.04
CA ARG A 184 21.46 -4.89 -3.33
C ARG A 184 21.06 -5.80 -4.49
N PHE A 185 21.18 -7.11 -4.32
CA PHE A 185 20.75 -8.10 -5.31
C PHE A 185 19.24 -7.96 -5.58
N ALA A 186 18.41 -8.00 -4.54
CA ALA A 186 16.96 -7.90 -4.64
C ALA A 186 16.47 -6.58 -5.26
N GLY A 187 17.22 -5.48 -5.11
CA GLY A 187 16.93 -4.20 -5.76
C GLY A 187 17.31 -4.13 -7.25
N SER A 188 18.28 -4.94 -7.69
CA SER A 188 18.73 -4.96 -9.08
C SER A 188 17.64 -5.46 -10.05
N VAL A 189 17.72 -5.09 -11.33
CA VAL A 189 16.78 -5.61 -12.36
C VAL A 189 16.89 -7.14 -12.43
N PHE A 190 18.11 -7.66 -12.43
CA PHE A 190 18.38 -9.10 -12.46
C PHE A 190 17.81 -9.82 -11.23
N GLY A 191 18.09 -9.35 -10.02
CA GLY A 191 17.56 -9.96 -8.80
C GLY A 191 16.04 -9.88 -8.71
N ARG A 192 15.41 -8.81 -9.21
CA ARG A 192 13.94 -8.76 -9.35
C ARG A 192 13.41 -9.83 -10.28
N ILE A 193 14.09 -10.12 -11.40
CA ILE A 193 13.72 -11.20 -12.32
C ILE A 193 13.92 -12.57 -11.64
N VAL A 194 15.06 -12.81 -10.99
CA VAL A 194 15.36 -14.07 -10.30
C VAL A 194 14.36 -14.34 -9.18
N ILE A 195 14.07 -13.35 -8.33
CA ILE A 195 13.06 -13.46 -7.27
C ILE A 195 11.70 -13.75 -7.89
N LYS A 196 11.33 -13.08 -8.96
CA LYS A 196 10.04 -13.31 -9.65
C LYS A 196 9.95 -14.74 -10.21
N MET A 197 11.02 -15.27 -10.80
CA MET A 197 11.08 -16.63 -11.31
C MET A 197 11.04 -17.67 -10.17
N ALA A 198 11.79 -17.44 -9.09
CA ALA A 198 11.77 -18.30 -7.91
C ALA A 198 10.39 -18.33 -7.23
N LEU A 199 9.63 -17.23 -7.30
CA LEU A 199 8.26 -17.15 -6.78
C LEU A 199 7.19 -17.67 -7.74
N ALA A 200 7.52 -17.95 -9.00
CA ALA A 200 6.55 -18.40 -10.01
C ALA A 200 5.73 -19.63 -9.55
N PRO A 201 6.31 -20.66 -8.90
CA PRO A 201 5.55 -21.80 -8.38
C PRO A 201 4.55 -21.42 -7.27
N LEU A 202 4.87 -20.42 -6.44
CA LEU A 202 4.00 -19.99 -5.34
C LEU A 202 2.75 -19.25 -5.82
N HIS A 203 2.76 -18.72 -7.05
CA HIS A 203 1.58 -18.13 -7.69
C HIS A 203 0.53 -19.17 -8.13
N LEU A 204 0.83 -20.48 -8.06
CA LEU A 204 -0.15 -21.54 -8.33
C LEU A 204 -1.26 -21.59 -7.28
N LEU A 205 -1.03 -21.02 -6.09
CA LEU A 205 -2.05 -20.82 -5.06
C LEU A 205 -2.54 -19.37 -5.10
N PRO A 206 -3.76 -19.09 -5.62
CA PRO A 206 -4.20 -17.74 -5.95
C PRO A 206 -4.18 -16.77 -4.75
N VAL A 207 -4.48 -17.25 -3.55
CA VAL A 207 -4.46 -16.40 -2.33
C VAL A 207 -3.06 -16.32 -1.72
N VAL A 208 -2.39 -17.47 -1.55
CA VAL A 208 -1.07 -17.54 -0.92
C VAL A 208 -0.01 -16.78 -1.72
N GLY A 209 -0.06 -16.89 -3.05
CA GLY A 209 0.85 -16.16 -3.94
C GLY A 209 0.73 -14.64 -3.79
N ILE A 210 -0.49 -14.11 -3.65
CA ILE A 210 -0.72 -12.67 -3.42
C ILE A 210 -0.10 -12.26 -2.08
N VAL A 211 -0.38 -12.99 -1.00
CA VAL A 211 0.16 -12.69 0.34
C VAL A 211 1.69 -12.71 0.36
N ILE A 212 2.32 -13.76 -0.19
CA ILE A 212 3.78 -13.87 -0.22
C ILE A 212 4.39 -12.76 -1.09
N SER A 213 3.81 -12.49 -2.26
CA SER A 213 4.32 -11.44 -3.15
C SER A 213 4.22 -10.04 -2.51
N ALA A 214 3.13 -9.77 -1.79
CA ALA A 214 2.95 -8.55 -1.01
C ALA A 214 3.99 -8.44 0.11
N TRP A 215 4.25 -9.53 0.83
CA TRP A 215 5.24 -9.58 1.91
C TRP A 215 6.66 -9.27 1.42
N LEU A 216 7.08 -9.87 0.30
CA LEU A 216 8.42 -9.65 -0.25
C LEU A 216 8.61 -8.22 -0.76
N ARG A 217 7.57 -7.63 -1.36
CA ARG A 217 7.62 -6.28 -1.94
C ARG A 217 7.15 -5.18 -0.98
N ALA A 218 6.81 -5.53 0.26
CA ALA A 218 6.22 -4.63 1.25
C ALA A 218 7.05 -3.34 1.46
N LEU A 219 8.32 -3.48 1.86
CA LEU A 219 9.20 -2.34 2.12
C LEU A 219 9.37 -1.44 0.89
N GLY A 220 9.57 -2.04 -0.28
CA GLY A 220 9.71 -1.32 -1.54
C GLY A 220 8.43 -0.56 -1.93
N THR A 221 7.26 -1.15 -1.68
CA THR A 221 5.96 -0.53 -1.93
C THR A 221 5.73 0.66 -1.01
N GLY A 222 6.01 0.52 0.29
CA GLY A 222 5.94 1.63 1.25
C GLY A 222 6.85 2.80 0.87
N ARG A 223 8.13 2.53 0.60
CA ARG A 223 9.10 3.55 0.13
C ARG A 223 8.65 4.22 -1.17
N HIS A 224 8.14 3.44 -2.13
CA HIS A 224 7.66 3.95 -3.42
C HIS A 224 6.43 4.87 -3.30
N LEU A 225 5.52 4.56 -2.38
CA LEU A 225 4.35 5.37 -2.10
C LEU A 225 4.73 6.72 -1.48
N HIS A 226 5.77 6.77 -0.66
CA HIS A 226 6.31 7.99 -0.04
C HIS A 226 7.34 8.78 -0.87
N ARG A 227 7.67 8.35 -2.09
CA ARG A 227 8.64 9.07 -2.95
C ARG A 227 8.36 10.57 -3.09
N THR A 228 7.08 10.96 -3.17
CA THR A 228 6.68 12.35 -3.37
C THR A 228 6.89 13.18 -2.10
N TYR A 229 6.71 12.56 -0.93
CA TYR A 229 7.01 13.16 0.36
C TYR A 229 8.51 13.41 0.53
N PHE A 230 9.36 12.42 0.24
CA PHE A 230 10.81 12.59 0.28
C PHE A 230 11.30 13.68 -0.67
N LYS A 231 10.71 13.74 -1.87
CA LYS A 231 10.99 14.79 -2.85
C LYS A 231 10.55 16.16 -2.34
N ALA A 232 9.39 16.28 -1.70
CA ALA A 232 8.88 17.53 -1.14
C ALA A 232 9.80 18.10 -0.06
N LYS A 233 10.35 17.24 0.81
CA LYS A 233 11.34 17.62 1.85
C LYS A 233 12.78 17.78 1.35
N ARG A 234 13.03 17.51 0.06
CA ARG A 234 14.39 17.55 -0.55
C ARG A 234 15.39 16.65 0.18
N MET A 235 14.96 15.48 0.64
CA MET A 235 15.84 14.52 1.31
C MET A 235 16.86 13.92 0.34
N THR A 236 18.11 13.75 0.78
CA THR A 236 19.12 12.98 0.07
C THR A 236 18.80 11.48 0.13
N GLU A 237 19.36 10.66 -0.77
CA GLU A 237 19.13 9.20 -0.73
C GLU A 237 19.60 8.57 0.59
N ASP A 238 20.66 9.10 1.19
CA ASP A 238 21.15 8.67 2.51
C ASP A 238 20.14 9.02 3.60
N GLN A 239 19.60 10.25 3.61
CA GLN A 239 18.54 10.64 4.55
C GLN A 239 17.28 9.80 4.38
N VAL A 240 16.87 9.51 3.14
CA VAL A 240 15.73 8.60 2.87
C VAL A 240 16.01 7.21 3.41
N SER A 241 17.24 6.71 3.25
CA SER A 241 17.59 5.37 3.72
C SER A 241 17.57 5.27 5.26
N VAL A 242 18.07 6.29 5.96
CA VAL A 242 18.04 6.40 7.42
C VAL A 242 16.59 6.52 7.91
N PHE A 243 15.82 7.45 7.33
CA PHE A 243 14.41 7.66 7.69
C PHE A 243 13.54 6.41 7.54
N VAL A 244 13.79 5.64 6.47
CA VAL A 244 13.07 4.39 6.21
C VAL A 244 13.56 3.26 7.13
N GLU A 245 14.85 3.20 7.48
CA GLU A 245 15.37 2.16 8.38
C GLU A 245 14.84 2.36 9.81
N GLU A 246 14.76 3.60 10.30
CA GLU A 246 14.13 3.94 11.59
C GLU A 246 12.69 3.45 11.71
N ARG A 247 11.95 3.54 10.60
CA ARG A 247 10.53 3.19 10.51
C ARG A 247 10.31 1.93 9.68
N LYS A 248 11.29 1.04 9.62
CA LYS A 248 11.30 -0.10 8.69
C LYS A 248 10.05 -0.96 8.81
N TRP A 249 9.63 -1.26 10.04
CA TRP A 249 8.44 -2.07 10.29
C TRP A 249 7.15 -1.34 9.94
N ASP A 250 7.10 -0.03 10.14
CA ASP A 250 5.98 0.82 9.74
C ASP A 250 5.82 0.85 8.21
N TYR A 251 6.93 1.06 7.49
CA TYR A 251 6.97 1.00 6.04
C TYR A 251 6.64 -0.39 5.49
N ARG A 252 7.11 -1.45 6.15
CA ARG A 252 6.73 -2.83 5.79
C ARG A 252 5.25 -3.08 6.01
N ALA A 253 4.70 -2.71 7.16
CA ALA A 253 3.29 -2.95 7.47
C ALA A 253 2.37 -2.19 6.51
N PHE A 254 2.61 -0.89 6.31
CA PHE A 254 1.85 -0.09 5.33
C PHE A 254 2.00 -0.63 3.92
N GLY A 255 3.24 -0.88 3.48
CA GLY A 255 3.52 -1.36 2.15
C GLY A 255 2.98 -2.77 1.88
N PHE A 256 2.93 -3.63 2.90
CA PHE A 256 2.30 -4.95 2.82
C PHE A 256 0.80 -4.82 2.62
N ALA A 257 0.11 -4.05 3.45
CA ALA A 257 -1.33 -3.84 3.32
C ALA A 257 -1.70 -3.20 1.97
N ALA A 258 -0.92 -2.22 1.52
CA ALA A 258 -1.09 -1.59 0.22
C ALA A 258 -0.90 -2.58 -0.94
N ALA A 259 0.21 -3.34 -0.92
CA ALA A 259 0.51 -4.34 -1.95
C ALA A 259 -0.49 -5.50 -1.97
N LEU A 260 -1.03 -5.89 -0.82
CA LEU A 260 -2.04 -6.94 -0.70
C LEU A 260 -3.32 -6.53 -1.44
N LEU A 261 -3.81 -5.31 -1.19
CA LEU A 261 -4.99 -4.79 -1.88
C LEU A 261 -4.75 -4.57 -3.37
N GLU A 262 -3.57 -4.05 -3.76
CA GLU A 262 -3.19 -3.88 -5.17
C GLU A 262 -3.04 -5.23 -5.92
N GLY A 263 -2.80 -6.32 -5.19
CA GLY A 263 -2.66 -7.66 -5.76
C GLY A 263 -3.98 -8.31 -6.19
N LEU A 264 -5.13 -7.75 -5.80
CA LEU A 264 -6.44 -8.29 -6.15
C LEU A 264 -6.76 -8.04 -7.64
N PRO A 265 -7.21 -9.05 -8.40
CA PRO A 265 -7.62 -8.88 -9.79
C PRO A 265 -8.69 -7.81 -9.94
N ILE A 266 -8.55 -6.95 -10.95
CA ILE A 266 -9.47 -5.86 -11.34
C ILE A 266 -9.57 -4.76 -10.27
N ILE A 267 -10.06 -5.07 -9.07
CA ILE A 267 -10.28 -4.13 -7.97
C ILE A 267 -8.96 -3.56 -7.43
N GLY A 268 -7.84 -4.29 -7.57
CA GLY A 268 -6.50 -3.82 -7.24
C GLY A 268 -6.13 -2.49 -7.90
N LEU A 269 -6.65 -2.22 -9.11
CA LEU A 269 -6.44 -0.95 -9.81
C LEU A 269 -7.00 0.24 -9.04
N VAL A 270 -8.16 0.08 -8.40
CA VAL A 270 -8.76 1.12 -7.54
C VAL A 270 -7.86 1.37 -6.33
N PHE A 271 -7.32 0.30 -5.74
CA PHE A 271 -6.44 0.40 -4.58
C PHE A 271 -5.11 1.10 -4.91
N THR A 272 -4.61 1.02 -6.15
CA THR A 272 -3.43 1.82 -6.55
C THR A 272 -3.65 3.33 -6.43
N VAL A 273 -4.90 3.79 -6.53
CA VAL A 273 -5.31 5.20 -6.37
C VAL A 273 -5.58 5.52 -4.92
N SER A 274 -6.34 4.68 -4.20
CA SER A 274 -6.61 4.91 -2.77
C SER A 274 -5.36 4.87 -1.91
N ASN A 275 -4.40 3.98 -2.21
CA ASN A 275 -3.12 3.88 -1.51
C ASN A 275 -2.28 5.15 -1.66
N ARG A 276 -2.43 5.90 -2.76
CA ARG A 276 -1.79 7.21 -2.93
C ARG A 276 -2.37 8.27 -2.02
N ILE A 277 -3.70 8.25 -1.82
CA ILE A 277 -4.37 9.11 -0.84
C ILE A 277 -3.92 8.74 0.58
N GLY A 278 -3.86 7.45 0.90
CA GLY A 278 -3.34 6.94 2.16
C GLY A 278 -1.90 7.37 2.43
N ALA A 279 -1.02 7.26 1.42
CA ALA A 279 0.36 7.72 1.49
C ALA A 279 0.48 9.24 1.72
N ALA A 280 -0.35 10.06 1.07
CA ALA A 280 -0.40 11.50 1.31
C ALA A 280 -0.84 11.82 2.75
N MET A 281 -1.82 11.08 3.26
CA MET A 281 -2.30 11.20 4.63
C MET A 281 -1.22 10.82 5.65
N TRP A 282 -0.50 9.73 5.40
CA TRP A 282 0.60 9.31 6.26
C TRP A 282 1.74 10.32 6.23
N ALA A 283 2.14 10.80 5.05
CA ALA A 283 3.15 11.85 4.90
C ALA A 283 2.81 13.12 5.68
N HIS A 284 1.54 13.55 5.68
CA HIS A 284 1.11 14.73 6.43
C HIS A 284 1.20 14.55 7.94
N ASP A 285 0.84 13.37 8.46
CA ASP A 285 0.94 13.09 9.90
C ASP A 285 2.41 12.89 10.33
N LEU A 286 3.28 12.33 9.47
CA LEU A 286 4.73 12.31 9.67
C LEU A 286 5.31 13.73 9.73
N GLU A 287 4.87 14.63 8.85
CA GLU A 287 5.37 16.00 8.82
C GLU A 287 4.99 16.78 10.08
N LYS A 288 3.77 16.62 10.58
CA LYS A 288 3.37 17.19 11.88
C LYS A 288 4.28 16.74 13.02
N ARG A 289 4.64 15.45 13.01
CA ARG A 289 5.56 14.89 13.99
C ARG A 289 6.96 15.48 13.86
N GLN A 290 7.47 15.63 12.64
CA GLN A 290 8.76 16.28 12.38
C GLN A 290 8.79 17.72 12.90
N HIS A 291 7.72 18.50 12.69
CA HIS A 291 7.59 19.84 13.26
C HIS A 291 7.61 19.84 14.80
N TYR A 292 6.90 18.90 15.42
CA TYR A 292 6.89 18.74 16.87
C TYR A 292 8.27 18.41 17.44
N VAL A 293 8.97 17.44 16.84
CA VAL A 293 10.33 17.07 17.27
C VAL A 293 11.31 18.23 17.07
N ALA A 294 11.19 18.97 15.96
CA ALA A 294 12.00 20.16 15.71
C ALA A 294 11.83 21.22 16.80
N GLN A 295 10.59 21.46 17.24
CA GLN A 295 10.28 22.40 18.33
C GLN A 295 10.90 21.96 19.66
N ILE A 296 10.75 20.68 20.03
CA ILE A 296 11.33 20.15 21.28
C ILE A 296 12.85 20.26 21.26
N LYS A 297 13.51 19.84 20.17
CA LYS A 297 14.97 19.91 20.05
C LYS A 297 15.46 21.36 20.07
N GLY A 298 14.71 22.29 19.47
CA GLY A 298 14.97 23.72 19.56
C GLY A 298 14.93 24.25 21.00
N GLN A 299 13.92 23.85 21.78
CA GLN A 299 13.79 24.24 23.20
C GLN A 299 14.91 23.66 24.06
N GLN A 300 15.25 22.39 23.88
CA GLN A 300 16.35 21.73 24.61
C GLN A 300 17.72 22.34 24.29
N GLY A 301 17.92 22.79 23.06
CA GLY A 301 19.16 23.47 22.65
C GLY A 301 19.28 24.89 23.21
N ALA A 302 18.16 25.58 23.44
CA ALA A 302 18.13 26.91 24.06
C ALA A 302 18.40 26.83 25.57
N GLY A 303 17.74 25.92 26.29
CA GLY A 303 17.91 25.77 27.75
C GLY A 303 19.26 25.18 28.20
N LYS A 304 20.11 24.70 27.28
CA LYS A 304 21.51 24.31 27.57
C LYS A 304 22.51 25.46 27.42
N LYS A 305 22.09 26.61 26.88
CA LYS A 305 22.94 27.78 26.65
C LYS A 305 22.80 28.86 27.74
N GLU A 306 21.85 28.69 28.64
CA GLU A 306 21.73 29.43 29.91
C GLU A 306 22.41 28.63 31.03
#